data_AF-A0AB36FYM1-F1
#
_entry.id   AF-A0AB36FYM1-F1
#
_cell.length_a   1.000
_cell.length_b   1.000
_cell.length_c   1.000
_cell.angle_alpha   90.00
_cell.angle_beta   90.00
_cell.angle_gamma   90.00
#
_symmetry.space_group_name_H-M   'P 1'
#
loop_
_entity.id
_entity.type
_entity.pdbx_description
1 polymer ?
#
loop_
_entity_poly.entity_id
_entity_poly.type
_entity_poly.pdbx_seq_one_letter_code
_entity_poly.pdbx_strand_id
1 'polypeptide(L)'
;MASTKTGLLNFVVIGVLLAVIGTTYVFYATPIIDEAEKVNKENAVAQFQRVVMLARAEWIKTKQDTVLIYETEFDAGGKVKQHKDVAAELYINEKGWPEGLEKEQGNACEYMLTLATLREGEALSTVTVSDQYANGYLQCAFFWEKEIWFEYNAGSGVVRQRNS
;
A
#
# COMPACT_ATOMS: atom_id res chain seq x y z
N MET A 1 4.72 48.54 39.88
CA MET A 1 3.65 47.84 39.10
C MET A 1 3.87 47.87 37.57
N ALA A 2 5.10 48.04 37.06
CA ALA A 2 5.36 48.03 35.60
C ALA A 2 5.84 46.65 35.09
N SER A 3 6.67 45.95 35.87
CA SER A 3 7.26 44.66 35.49
C SER A 3 6.23 43.53 35.30
N THR A 4 5.17 43.50 36.12
CA THR A 4 4.11 42.48 36.03
C THR A 4 3.22 42.65 34.78
N LYS A 5 3.04 43.89 34.30
CA LYS A 5 2.27 44.19 33.07
C LYS A 5 3.01 43.76 31.82
N THR A 6 4.34 43.92 31.77
CA THR A 6 5.18 43.50 30.64
C THR A 6 5.26 41.98 30.51
N GLY A 7 5.32 41.25 31.64
CA GLY A 7 5.30 39.78 31.65
C GLY A 7 4.00 39.19 31.11
N LEU A 8 2.85 39.76 31.49
CA LEU A 8 1.53 39.34 31.00
C LEU A 8 1.39 39.56 29.48
N LEU A 9 1.86 40.70 28.99
CA LEU A 9 1.76 41.08 27.57
C LEU A 9 2.60 40.16 26.68
N ASN A 10 3.81 39.80 27.12
CA ASN A 10 4.64 38.82 26.41
C ASN A 10 4.01 37.42 26.36
N PHE A 11 3.35 36.99 27.45
CA PHE A 11 2.66 35.70 27.50
C PHE A 11 1.48 35.64 26.53
N VAL A 12 0.71 36.73 26.43
CA VAL A 12 -0.40 36.85 25.46
C VAL A 12 0.14 36.83 24.02
N VAL A 13 1.22 37.55 23.73
CA VAL A 13 1.81 37.59 22.37
C VAL A 13 2.32 36.20 21.95
N ILE A 14 3.02 35.49 22.84
CA ILE A 14 3.50 34.12 22.55
C ILE A 14 2.33 33.16 22.36
N GLY A 15 1.29 33.27 23.20
CA GLY A 15 0.08 32.45 23.09
C GLY A 15 -0.66 32.66 21.76
N VAL A 16 -0.78 33.92 21.31
CA VAL A 16 -1.39 34.24 20.01
C VAL A 16 -0.54 33.72 18.86
N LEU A 17 0.79 33.82 18.94
CA LEU A 17 1.71 33.29 17.93
C LEU A 17 1.58 31.76 17.80
N LEU A 18 1.54 31.04 18.92
CA LEU A 18 1.31 29.60 18.93
C LEU A 18 -0.07 29.22 18.40
N ALA A 19 -1.10 30.00 18.72
CA ALA A 19 -2.45 29.80 18.18
C ALA A 19 -2.49 29.99 16.66
N VAL A 20 -1.86 31.04 16.14
CA VAL A 20 -1.79 31.30 14.69
C VAL A 20 -1.03 30.19 13.97
N ILE A 21 0.14 29.78 14.48
CA ILE A 21 0.92 28.68 13.89
C ILE A 21 0.14 27.36 13.95
N GLY A 22 -0.48 27.06 15.10
CA GLY A 22 -1.31 25.87 15.29
C GLY A 22 -2.49 25.83 14.33
N THR A 23 -3.24 26.93 14.20
CA THR A 23 -4.36 27.02 13.25
C THR A 23 -3.91 26.91 11.81
N THR A 24 -2.77 27.52 11.44
CA THR A 24 -2.23 27.42 10.07
C THR A 24 -1.83 25.98 9.75
N TYR A 25 -1.19 25.28 10.69
CA TYR A 25 -0.81 23.88 10.53
C TYR A 25 -2.05 22.99 10.38
N VAL A 26 -3.08 23.18 11.21
CA VAL A 26 -4.34 22.45 11.08
C VAL A 26 -5.02 22.74 9.74
N PHE A 27 -5.16 24.00 9.34
CA PHE A 27 -5.91 24.35 8.13
C PHE A 27 -5.21 23.98 6.82
N TYR A 28 -3.87 23.99 6.78
CA TYR A 28 -3.13 23.79 5.52
C TYR A 28 -2.35 22.49 5.47
N ALA A 29 -1.81 21.98 6.58
CA ALA A 29 -1.01 20.75 6.54
C ALA A 29 -1.87 19.49 6.65
N THR A 30 -2.88 19.46 7.54
CA THR A 30 -3.71 18.26 7.73
C THR A 30 -4.45 17.81 6.46
N PRO A 31 -5.14 18.67 5.69
CA PRO A 31 -5.82 18.21 4.47
C PRO A 31 -4.84 17.73 3.39
N ILE A 32 -3.63 18.30 3.32
CA ILE A 32 -2.62 17.86 2.35
C ILE A 32 -2.07 16.48 2.73
N ILE A 33 -1.89 16.21 4.02
CA ILE A 33 -1.43 14.91 4.52
C ILE A 33 -2.51 13.84 4.28
N ASP A 34 -3.77 14.15 4.57
CA ASP A 34 -4.89 13.22 4.37
C ASP A 34 -5.10 12.87 2.88
N GLU A 35 -5.01 13.86 1.98
CA GLU A 35 -5.11 13.63 0.54
C GLU A 35 -3.90 12.86 0.00
N ALA A 36 -2.69 13.13 0.50
CA ALA A 36 -1.49 12.39 0.13
C ALA A 36 -1.58 10.92 0.58
N GLU A 37 -2.03 10.65 1.80
CA GLU A 37 -2.22 9.29 2.32
C GLU A 37 -3.28 8.53 1.51
N LYS A 38 -4.38 9.19 1.14
CA LYS A 38 -5.42 8.58 0.31
C LYS A 38 -4.93 8.24 -1.10
N VAL A 39 -4.22 9.16 -1.76
CA VAL A 39 -3.65 8.90 -3.10
C VAL A 39 -2.63 7.78 -3.04
N ASN A 40 -1.82 7.71 -1.99
CA ASN A 40 -0.86 6.64 -1.79
C ASN A 40 -1.57 5.27 -1.63
N LYS A 41 -2.63 5.22 -0.80
CA LYS A 41 -3.47 4.02 -0.64
C LYS A 41 -4.12 3.59 -1.97
N GLU A 42 -4.70 4.50 -2.73
CA GLU A 42 -5.30 4.13 -4.02
C GLU A 42 -4.25 3.63 -5.01
N ASN A 43 -3.07 4.25 -5.05
CA ASN A 43 -1.96 3.84 -5.89
C ASN A 43 -1.42 2.46 -5.52
N ALA A 44 -1.22 2.17 -4.23
CA ALA A 44 -0.72 0.87 -3.78
C ALA A 44 -1.66 -0.29 -4.15
N VAL A 45 -2.99 -0.09 -4.05
CA VAL A 45 -3.95 -1.10 -4.53
C VAL A 45 -3.88 -1.28 -6.05
N ALA A 46 -3.73 -0.18 -6.80
CA ALA A 46 -3.55 -0.26 -8.24
C ALA A 46 -2.27 -1.00 -8.64
N GLN A 47 -1.16 -0.79 -7.91
CA GLN A 47 0.07 -1.56 -8.09
C GLN A 47 -0.15 -3.05 -7.73
N PHE A 48 -0.88 -3.34 -6.66
CA PHE A 48 -1.19 -4.73 -6.29
C PHE A 48 -1.99 -5.43 -7.39
N GLN A 49 -3.05 -4.80 -7.88
CA GLN A 49 -3.84 -5.31 -8.99
C GLN A 49 -2.97 -5.50 -10.25
N ARG A 50 -2.02 -4.59 -10.51
CA ARG A 50 -1.08 -4.71 -11.62
C ARG A 50 -0.17 -5.92 -11.48
N VAL A 51 0.37 -6.20 -10.30
CA VAL A 51 1.18 -7.40 -10.02
C VAL A 51 0.35 -8.66 -10.27
N VAL A 52 -0.89 -8.72 -9.76
CA VAL A 52 -1.80 -9.86 -9.99
C VAL A 52 -2.05 -10.09 -11.48
N MET A 53 -2.27 -9.02 -12.26
CA MET A 53 -2.52 -9.13 -13.69
C MET A 53 -1.27 -9.51 -14.49
N LEU A 54 -0.09 -9.02 -14.11
CA LEU A 54 1.18 -9.41 -14.72
C LEU A 54 1.47 -10.90 -14.46
N ALA A 55 1.25 -11.37 -13.23
CA ALA A 55 1.38 -12.77 -12.85
C ALA A 55 0.51 -13.67 -13.75
N ARG A 56 -0.77 -13.30 -13.89
CA ARG A 56 -1.72 -14.00 -14.74
C ARG A 56 -1.31 -13.99 -16.21
N ALA A 57 -0.81 -12.86 -16.71
CA ALA A 57 -0.37 -12.77 -18.10
C ALA A 57 0.80 -13.72 -18.39
N GLU A 58 1.78 -13.81 -17.48
CA GLU A 58 2.89 -14.75 -17.65
C GLU A 58 2.40 -16.19 -17.51
N TRP A 59 1.49 -16.49 -16.58
CA TRP A 59 0.88 -17.82 -16.49
C TRP A 59 0.10 -18.21 -17.77
N ILE A 60 -0.63 -17.27 -18.39
CA ILE A 60 -1.32 -17.54 -19.66
C ILE A 60 -0.33 -17.99 -20.75
N LYS A 61 0.88 -17.43 -20.73
CA LYS A 61 1.93 -17.71 -21.71
C LYS A 61 2.72 -18.98 -21.40
N THR A 62 3.10 -19.20 -20.14
CA THR A 62 3.98 -20.31 -19.74
C THR A 62 3.24 -21.56 -19.28
N LYS A 63 2.02 -21.39 -18.73
CA LYS A 63 1.23 -22.44 -18.07
C LYS A 63 1.99 -23.16 -16.95
N GLN A 64 2.93 -22.46 -16.32
CA GLN A 64 3.69 -22.98 -15.18
C GLN A 64 3.05 -22.53 -13.86
N ASP A 65 3.11 -23.40 -12.85
CA ASP A 65 2.58 -23.11 -11.52
C ASP A 65 3.43 -22.10 -10.75
N THR A 66 4.63 -21.77 -11.25
CA THR A 66 5.48 -20.69 -10.73
C THR A 66 5.80 -19.74 -11.87
N VAL A 67 5.60 -18.44 -11.65
CA VAL A 67 5.93 -17.39 -12.61
C VAL A 67 6.91 -16.40 -12.01
N LEU A 68 7.76 -15.83 -12.87
CA LEU A 68 8.70 -14.78 -12.50
C LEU A 68 8.12 -13.42 -12.81
N ILE A 69 8.01 -12.57 -11.79
CA ILE A 69 7.62 -11.17 -11.95
C ILE A 69 8.85 -10.30 -11.78
N TYR A 70 9.18 -9.59 -12.85
CA TYR A 70 10.30 -8.66 -12.86
C TYR A 70 9.88 -7.33 -12.25
N GLU A 71 10.78 -6.71 -11.49
CA GLU A 71 10.59 -5.35 -11.04
C GLU A 71 10.41 -4.42 -12.24
N THR A 72 9.36 -3.60 -12.24
CA THR A 72 9.08 -2.68 -13.34
C THR A 72 9.37 -1.25 -12.93
N GLU A 73 10.27 -0.60 -13.65
CA GLU A 73 10.48 0.84 -13.59
C GLU A 73 9.62 1.60 -14.62
N PHE A 74 9.25 2.83 -14.31
CA PHE A 74 8.67 3.76 -15.29
C PHE A 74 9.72 4.83 -15.53
N ASP A 75 10.15 4.99 -16.78
CA ASP A 75 11.00 6.13 -17.12
C ASP A 75 10.21 7.44 -17.09
N ALA A 76 10.90 8.59 -17.07
CA ALA A 76 10.28 9.91 -17.07
C ALA A 76 9.39 10.20 -18.30
N GLY A 77 9.41 9.32 -19.31
CA GLY A 77 8.54 9.35 -20.49
C GLY A 77 7.35 8.38 -20.41
N GLY A 78 7.13 7.73 -19.27
CA GLY A 78 6.02 6.81 -19.04
C GLY A 78 6.21 5.40 -19.62
N LYS A 79 7.41 5.06 -20.11
CA LYS A 79 7.68 3.70 -20.62
C LYS A 79 8.03 2.77 -19.46
N VAL A 80 7.43 1.59 -19.48
CA VAL A 80 7.73 0.50 -18.54
C VAL A 80 9.06 -0.13 -18.95
N LYS A 81 10.07 -0.04 -18.09
CA LYS A 81 11.29 -0.84 -18.15
C LYS A 81 11.18 -1.98 -17.14
N GLN A 82 11.55 -3.19 -17.51
CA GLN A 82 11.62 -4.31 -16.58
C GLN A 82 13.08 -4.55 -16.23
N HIS A 83 13.41 -4.56 -14.94
CA HIS A 83 14.70 -5.00 -14.44
C HIS A 83 14.73 -6.52 -14.46
N LYS A 84 15.42 -7.09 -15.45
CA LYS A 84 15.49 -8.54 -15.65
C LYS A 84 16.37 -9.24 -14.60
N ASP A 85 17.08 -8.45 -13.81
CA ASP A 85 18.13 -8.90 -12.89
C ASP A 85 17.54 -9.22 -11.49
N VAL A 86 16.32 -8.72 -11.21
CA VAL A 86 15.58 -8.92 -9.96
C VAL A 86 14.20 -9.46 -10.31
N ALA A 87 14.01 -10.77 -10.15
CA ALA A 87 12.74 -11.44 -10.38
C ALA A 87 12.21 -12.01 -9.06
N ALA A 88 10.93 -11.76 -8.80
CA ALA A 88 10.18 -12.38 -7.72
C ALA A 88 9.47 -13.63 -8.24
N GLU A 89 9.57 -14.73 -7.50
CA GLU A 89 8.85 -15.96 -7.79
C GLU A 89 7.44 -15.90 -7.18
N LEU A 90 6.44 -16.23 -7.98
CA LEU A 90 5.06 -16.24 -7.54
C LEU A 90 4.39 -17.56 -7.95
N TYR A 91 3.91 -18.30 -6.95
CA TYR A 91 3.08 -19.47 -7.14
C TYR A 91 1.69 -19.05 -7.66
N ILE A 92 1.20 -19.79 -8.64
CA ILE A 92 -0.06 -19.58 -9.34
C ILE A 92 -0.91 -20.83 -9.19
N ASN A 93 -2.17 -20.66 -8.80
CA ASN A 93 -3.10 -21.77 -8.70
C ASN A 93 -3.62 -22.25 -10.05
N GLU A 94 -4.39 -23.34 -10.04
CA GLU A 94 -4.98 -23.97 -11.24
C GLU A 94 -5.88 -23.02 -12.06
N LYS A 95 -6.37 -21.93 -11.47
CA LYS A 95 -7.20 -20.91 -12.15
C LYS A 95 -6.37 -19.76 -12.76
N GLY A 96 -5.04 -19.82 -12.64
CA GLY A 96 -4.14 -18.81 -13.17
C GLY A 96 -4.09 -17.55 -12.32
N TRP A 97 -4.28 -17.67 -11.00
CA TRP A 97 -4.21 -16.56 -10.06
C TRP A 97 -3.14 -16.78 -8.99
N PRO A 98 -2.42 -15.73 -8.58
CA PRO A 98 -1.32 -15.85 -7.64
C PRO A 98 -1.74 -16.14 -6.20
N GLU A 99 -0.95 -16.96 -5.52
CA GLU A 99 -1.15 -17.36 -4.11
C GLU A 99 0.11 -17.20 -3.23
N GLY A 100 1.05 -16.35 -3.64
CA GLY A 100 2.27 -16.06 -2.87
C GLY A 100 3.49 -16.85 -3.33
N LEU A 101 4.40 -17.18 -2.41
CA LEU A 101 5.66 -17.89 -2.72
C LEU A 101 5.44 -19.36 -3.04
N GLU A 102 4.69 -20.06 -2.19
CA GLU A 102 4.39 -21.48 -2.32
C GLU A 102 2.98 -21.77 -1.79
N LYS A 103 2.42 -22.90 -2.23
CA LYS A 103 1.10 -23.34 -1.79
C LYS A 103 1.05 -23.47 -0.27
N GLU A 104 0.03 -22.85 0.33
CA GLU A 104 -0.27 -22.94 1.78
C GLU A 104 0.86 -22.47 2.71
N GLN A 105 1.86 -21.73 2.20
CA GLN A 105 2.79 -21.02 3.07
C GLN A 105 2.07 -19.89 3.82
N GLY A 106 2.43 -19.70 5.09
CA GLY A 106 2.04 -18.50 5.83
C GLY A 106 2.71 -17.25 5.26
N ASN A 107 2.05 -16.10 5.39
CA ASN A 107 2.51 -14.78 4.92
C ASN A 107 2.53 -14.62 3.38
N ALA A 108 1.77 -15.43 2.66
CA ALA A 108 1.58 -15.32 1.22
C ALA A 108 1.01 -13.95 0.81
N CYS A 109 0.03 -13.42 1.54
CA CYS A 109 -0.56 -12.12 1.22
C CYS A 109 0.40 -10.97 1.52
N GLU A 110 1.17 -11.08 2.61
CA GLU A 110 2.21 -10.12 2.96
C GLU A 110 3.28 -10.09 1.87
N TYR A 111 3.75 -11.26 1.43
CA TYR A 111 4.68 -11.36 0.32
C TYR A 111 4.13 -10.67 -0.94
N MET A 112 2.91 -10.97 -1.34
CA MET A 112 2.28 -10.33 -2.50
C MET A 112 2.18 -8.80 -2.35
N LEU A 113 1.90 -8.31 -1.14
CA LEU A 113 1.88 -6.88 -0.85
C LEU A 113 3.26 -6.27 -1.03
N THR A 114 4.33 -6.92 -0.53
CA THR A 114 5.69 -6.40 -0.71
C THR A 114 6.05 -6.24 -2.19
N LEU A 115 5.62 -7.16 -3.06
CA LEU A 115 5.84 -7.05 -4.51
C LEU A 115 5.14 -5.84 -5.14
N ALA A 116 4.01 -5.42 -4.57
CA ALA A 116 3.25 -4.25 -5.03
C ALA A 116 3.83 -2.92 -4.52
N THR A 117 4.43 -2.93 -3.32
CA THR A 117 4.84 -1.71 -2.60
C THR A 117 6.36 -1.46 -2.61
N LEU A 118 7.15 -2.25 -3.36
CA LEU A 118 8.61 -2.10 -3.54
C LEU A 118 9.09 -0.66 -3.81
N ARG A 119 8.20 0.21 -4.30
CA ARG A 119 8.51 1.57 -4.74
C ARG A 119 8.09 2.68 -3.79
N GLU A 120 7.22 2.42 -2.82
CA GLU A 120 6.59 3.51 -2.05
C GLU A 120 7.37 3.98 -0.83
N GLY A 121 8.46 3.31 -0.43
CA GLY A 121 9.43 3.83 0.55
C GLY A 121 8.89 4.11 1.97
N GLU A 122 7.58 4.06 2.20
CA GLU A 122 6.92 4.34 3.48
C GLU A 122 6.28 3.08 4.09
N ALA A 123 6.68 2.85 5.34
CA ALA A 123 6.11 2.02 6.39
C ALA A 123 4.89 1.13 6.05
N LEU A 124 5.15 0.02 5.36
CA LEU A 124 4.35 -1.21 5.45
C LEU A 124 4.12 -1.68 6.91
N SER A 125 4.88 -1.16 7.88
CA SER A 125 4.78 -1.50 9.30
C SER A 125 3.41 -1.20 9.93
N THR A 126 2.57 -0.39 9.28
CA THR A 126 1.21 -0.05 9.76
C THR A 126 0.14 -0.97 9.15
N VAL A 127 0.48 -1.75 8.12
CA VAL A 127 -0.45 -2.64 7.45
C VAL A 127 -0.47 -3.97 8.17
N THR A 128 -1.64 -4.37 8.67
CA THR A 128 -1.85 -5.74 9.15
C THR A 128 -2.40 -6.59 8.01
N VAL A 129 -1.88 -7.80 7.86
CA VAL A 129 -2.29 -8.72 6.80
C VAL A 129 -2.90 -9.98 7.40
N SER A 130 -3.98 -10.46 6.79
CA SER A 130 -4.60 -11.74 7.14
C SER A 130 -4.62 -12.67 5.93
N ASP A 131 -4.08 -13.86 6.14
CA ASP A 131 -4.01 -14.93 5.15
C ASP A 131 -5.03 -16.00 5.54
N GLN A 132 -5.98 -16.29 4.65
CA GLN A 132 -6.97 -17.33 4.87
C GLN A 132 -7.12 -18.17 3.61
N TYR A 133 -7.09 -19.49 3.75
CA TYR A 133 -7.45 -20.39 2.65
C TYR A 133 -8.90 -20.80 2.80
N ALA A 134 -9.72 -20.42 1.82
CA ALA A 134 -11.14 -20.77 1.79
C ALA A 134 -11.51 -21.32 0.41
N ASN A 135 -12.18 -22.48 0.42
CA ASN A 135 -12.48 -23.28 -0.77
C ASN A 135 -11.22 -23.65 -1.59
N GLY A 136 -10.07 -23.83 -0.90
CA GLY A 136 -8.80 -24.21 -1.53
C GLY A 136 -8.08 -23.05 -2.25
N TYR A 137 -8.50 -21.81 -2.03
CA TYR A 137 -7.85 -20.62 -2.62
C TYR A 137 -7.45 -19.62 -1.54
N LEU A 138 -6.34 -18.91 -1.77
CA LEU A 138 -5.89 -17.83 -0.92
C LEU A 138 -6.89 -16.65 -0.92
N GLN A 139 -7.22 -16.18 0.27
CA GLN A 139 -7.97 -14.95 0.53
C GLN A 139 -7.13 -14.06 1.42
N CYS A 140 -6.93 -12.83 0.96
CA CYS A 140 -6.16 -11.83 1.67
C CYS A 140 -7.07 -10.70 2.12
N ALA A 141 -6.92 -10.29 3.37
CA ALA A 141 -7.46 -9.04 3.86
C ALA A 141 -6.30 -8.15 4.33
N PHE A 142 -6.23 -6.95 3.77
CA PHE A 142 -5.22 -5.95 4.09
C PHE A 142 -5.89 -4.87 4.93
N PHE A 143 -5.35 -4.64 6.12
CA PHE A 143 -5.89 -3.68 7.08
C PHE A 143 -4.96 -2.50 7.20
N TRP A 144 -5.53 -1.31 7.11
CA TRP A 144 -4.83 -0.08 7.51
C TRP A 144 -5.37 0.30 8.88
N GLU A 145 -4.48 0.35 9.87
CA GLU A 145 -4.83 0.50 11.29
C GLU A 145 -5.76 -0.62 11.80
N LYS A 146 -7.07 -0.45 11.69
CA LYS A 146 -8.10 -1.40 12.14
C LYS A 146 -9.23 -1.59 11.12
N GLU A 147 -9.17 -0.92 9.98
CA GLU A 147 -10.16 -1.03 8.93
C GLU A 147 -9.62 -1.85 7.76
N ILE A 148 -10.49 -2.64 7.14
CA ILE A 148 -10.16 -3.33 5.90
C ILE A 148 -9.97 -2.27 4.82
N TRP A 149 -8.75 -2.17 4.33
CA TRP A 149 -8.40 -1.29 3.22
C TRP A 149 -8.78 -1.94 1.89
N PHE A 150 -8.32 -3.16 1.65
CA PHE A 150 -8.74 -3.95 0.49
C PHE A 150 -8.61 -5.45 0.71
N GLU A 151 -9.28 -6.22 -0.14
CA GLU A 151 -9.29 -7.67 -0.13
C GLU A 151 -8.85 -8.22 -1.48
N TYR A 152 -8.23 -9.40 -1.47
CA TYR A 152 -7.88 -10.16 -2.65
C TYR A 152 -8.35 -11.61 -2.56
N ASN A 153 -8.88 -12.14 -3.66
CA ASN A 153 -9.35 -13.53 -3.74
C ASN A 153 -8.67 -14.25 -4.91
N ALA A 154 -7.80 -15.22 -4.62
CA ALA A 154 -7.11 -16.01 -5.63
C ALA A 154 -8.03 -17.00 -6.37
N GLY A 155 -9.24 -17.26 -5.89
CA GLY A 155 -10.24 -18.05 -6.61
C GLY A 155 -10.86 -17.31 -7.80
N SER A 156 -10.79 -15.98 -7.83
CA SER A 156 -11.39 -15.13 -8.87
C SER A 156 -10.47 -14.06 -9.44
N GLY A 157 -9.34 -13.78 -8.79
CA GLY A 157 -8.43 -12.69 -9.13
C GLY A 157 -8.92 -11.30 -8.76
N VAL A 158 -10.06 -11.20 -8.06
CA VAL A 158 -10.69 -9.92 -7.73
C VAL A 158 -9.92 -9.25 -6.61
N VAL A 159 -9.56 -7.98 -6.84
CA VAL A 159 -9.10 -7.03 -5.81
C VAL A 159 -10.26 -6.09 -5.52
N ARG A 160 -10.70 -6.02 -4.27
CA ARG A 160 -11.85 -5.21 -3.86
C ARG A 160 -11.42 -4.21 -2.81
N GLN A 161 -11.49 -2.92 -3.15
CA GLN A 161 -11.37 -1.85 -2.17
C GLN A 161 -12.67 -1.74 -1.37
N ARG A 162 -12.53 -1.45 -0.08
CA ARG A 162 -13.67 -1.01 0.72
C ARG A 162 -13.68 0.51 0.68
N ASN A 163 -14.67 1.09 0.00
CA ASN A 163 -14.94 2.52 0.16
C ASN A 163 -15.55 2.69 1.56
N SER A 164 -14.74 3.11 2.54
CA SER A 164 -15.24 3.73 3.78
C SER A 164 -15.79 5.12 3.46
#